data_AF-A0AAN7GXD6-F1
#
_entry.id   AF-A0AAN7GXD6-F1
#
_cell.length_a   1.000
_cell.length_b   1.000
_cell.length_c   1.000
_cell.angle_alpha   90.00
_cell.angle_beta   90.00
_cell.angle_gamma   90.00
#
_symmetry.space_group_name_H-M   'P 1'
#
loop_
_entity.id
_entity.type
_entity.pdbx_description
1 polymer ?
#
loop_
_entity_poly.entity_id
_entity_poly.type
_entity_poly.pdbx_seq_one_letter_code
_entity_poly.pdbx_strand_id
1 'polypeptide(L)'
;MKSQKEAEEQVRSWGFSTVYTWTDRPNSHYKPHSHPGLTTHLILSGQLHISYPEEQKGVTTTYKEGERIDVEAGRVHEVWIGSEGCTYVIGE
;
A
#
# COMPACT_ATOMS: atom_id res chain seq x y z
N MET A 1 8.09 14.67 -8.10
CA MET A 1 7.94 13.76 -6.96
C MET A 1 7.56 14.59 -5.74
N LYS A 2 6.51 14.23 -5.00
CA LYS A 2 6.11 14.92 -3.76
C LYS A 2 7.15 14.66 -2.69
N SER A 3 7.38 15.63 -1.81
CA SER A 3 8.12 15.34 -0.56
C SER A 3 7.30 14.38 0.32
N GLN A 4 7.99 13.68 1.23
CA GLN A 4 7.33 12.80 2.21
C GLN A 4 6.22 13.54 2.97
N LYS A 5 6.50 14.75 3.45
CA LYS A 5 5.55 15.57 4.21
C LYS A 5 4.31 15.92 3.39
N GLU A 6 4.47 16.36 2.13
CA GLU A 6 3.34 16.68 1.25
C GLU A 6 2.49 15.45 0.95
N ALA A 7 3.12 14.28 0.81
CA ALA A 7 2.40 13.03 0.59
C ALA A 7 1.62 12.59 1.84
N GLU A 8 2.21 12.68 3.03
CA GLU A 8 1.52 12.41 4.29
C GLU A 8 0.36 13.39 4.52
N GLU A 9 0.54 14.68 4.24
CA GLU A 9 -0.54 15.67 4.31
C GLU A 9 -1.67 15.37 3.32
N GLN A 10 -1.33 14.91 2.11
CA GLN A 10 -2.32 14.47 1.13
C GLN A 10 -3.13 13.28 1.65
N VAL A 11 -2.47 12.27 2.23
CA VAL A 11 -3.18 11.11 2.79
C VAL A 11 -4.06 11.52 3.97
N ARG A 12 -3.59 12.41 4.86
CA ARG A 12 -4.43 12.98 5.93
C ARG A 12 -5.66 13.70 5.38
N SER A 13 -5.51 14.42 4.26
CA SER A 13 -6.63 15.13 3.62
C SER A 13 -7.74 14.19 3.11
N TRP A 14 -7.43 12.90 2.93
CA TRP A 14 -8.42 11.88 2.56
C TRP A 14 -9.22 11.33 3.75
N GLY A 15 -8.92 11.76 4.97
CA GLY A 15 -9.67 11.40 6.18
C GLY A 15 -9.00 10.38 7.10
N PHE A 16 -7.79 9.92 6.78
CA PHE A 16 -7.04 8.99 7.63
C PHE A 16 -6.44 9.70 8.85
N SER A 17 -6.66 9.12 10.02
CA SER A 17 -6.26 9.72 11.31
C SER A 17 -4.80 9.38 11.63
N THR A 18 -4.41 8.15 11.35
CA THR A 18 -3.04 7.66 11.50
C THR A 18 -2.41 7.63 10.12
N VAL A 19 -1.32 8.38 9.94
CA VAL A 19 -0.62 8.46 8.66
C VAL A 19 0.87 8.46 8.91
N TYR A 20 1.60 7.60 8.20
CA TYR A 20 3.05 7.46 8.28
C TYR A 20 3.62 6.91 6.98
N THR A 21 4.91 7.16 6.74
CA THR A 21 5.64 6.63 5.59
C THR A 21 6.37 5.34 5.97
N TRP A 22 6.33 4.35 5.08
CA TRP A 22 7.05 3.09 5.22
C TRP A 22 7.92 2.83 3.99
N THR A 23 9.07 2.20 4.20
CA THR A 23 9.96 1.75 3.11
C THR A 23 10.26 0.27 3.27
N ASP A 24 9.80 -0.51 2.31
CA ASP A 24 10.12 -1.91 2.19
C ASP A 24 11.37 -2.17 1.39
N ARG A 25 12.09 -3.23 1.78
CA ARG A 25 13.24 -3.75 1.06
C ARG A 25 12.80 -4.45 -0.24
N PRO A 26 13.71 -4.55 -1.23
CA PRO A 26 13.50 -5.36 -2.40
C PRO A 26 12.98 -6.76 -2.11
N ASN A 27 11.97 -7.19 -2.87
CA ASN A 27 11.40 -8.54 -2.82
C ASN A 27 10.79 -8.96 -1.46
N SER A 28 10.48 -8.01 -0.57
CA SER A 28 9.68 -8.29 0.63
C SER A 28 8.35 -8.95 0.26
N HIS A 29 7.88 -9.88 1.09
CA HIS A 29 6.61 -10.58 0.92
C HIS A 29 5.84 -10.61 2.24
N TYR A 30 4.61 -10.12 2.19
CA TYR A 30 3.64 -10.19 3.27
C TYR A 30 2.60 -11.26 2.93
N LYS A 31 2.56 -12.31 3.74
CA LYS A 31 1.57 -13.40 3.65
C LYS A 31 0.14 -12.88 3.76
N PRO A 32 -0.89 -13.65 3.36
CA PRO A 32 -2.28 -13.24 3.45
C PRO A 32 -2.66 -12.72 4.85
N HIS A 33 -3.21 -11.51 4.92
CA HIS A 33 -3.64 -10.85 6.16
C HIS A 33 -4.76 -9.83 5.90
N SER A 34 -5.35 -9.28 6.96
CA SER A 34 -6.33 -8.20 6.89
C SER A 34 -6.20 -7.24 8.08
N HIS A 35 -6.78 -6.05 7.94
CA HIS A 35 -6.85 -5.02 8.98
C HIS A 35 -8.30 -4.76 9.37
N PRO A 36 -8.57 -4.31 10.61
CA PRO A 36 -9.94 -4.03 11.06
C PRO A 36 -10.55 -2.75 10.47
N GLY A 37 -9.74 -1.88 9.87
CA GLY A 37 -10.17 -0.62 9.26
C GLY A 37 -9.78 -0.53 7.77
N LEU A 38 -10.32 0.48 7.09
CA LEU A 38 -9.89 0.87 5.75
C LEU A 38 -8.42 1.30 5.81
N THR A 39 -7.59 0.77 4.93
CA THR A 39 -6.20 1.22 4.80
C THR A 39 -5.95 1.76 3.39
N THR A 40 -5.11 2.79 3.28
CA THR A 40 -4.63 3.31 1.99
C THR A 40 -3.12 3.22 1.88
N HIS A 41 -2.63 3.03 0.66
CA HIS A 41 -1.21 3.11 0.33
C HIS A 41 -1.03 4.04 -0.87
N LEU A 42 -0.33 5.16 -0.69
CA LEU A 42 0.09 6.06 -1.77
C LEU A 42 1.55 5.78 -2.10
N ILE A 43 1.82 5.26 -3.29
CA ILE A 43 3.18 4.87 -3.68
C ILE A 43 4.01 6.12 -4.02
N LEU A 44 5.17 6.24 -3.39
CA LEU A 44 6.14 7.33 -3.62
C LEU A 44 7.33 6.89 -4.48
N SER A 45 7.72 5.62 -4.41
CA SER A 45 8.76 5.05 -5.27
C SER A 45 8.68 3.52 -5.28
N GLY A 46 9.26 2.91 -6.32
CA GLY A 46 9.24 1.47 -6.52
C GLY A 46 7.86 0.95 -6.92
N GLN A 47 7.57 -0.30 -6.58
CA GLN A 47 6.29 -0.93 -6.90
C GLN A 47 5.82 -1.91 -5.83
N LEU A 48 4.49 -1.96 -5.67
CA LEU A 48 3.77 -2.86 -4.80
C LEU A 48 2.85 -3.73 -5.65
N HIS A 49 2.91 -5.04 -5.44
CA HIS A 49 2.02 -6.00 -6.06
C HIS A 49 1.06 -6.53 -5.00
N ILE A 50 -0.24 -6.54 -5.28
CA ILE A 50 -1.26 -7.00 -4.34
C ILE A 50 -2.22 -7.98 -5.00
N SER A 51 -2.62 -9.01 -4.25
CA SER A 51 -3.66 -9.96 -4.63
C SER A 51 -4.70 -10.09 -3.53
N TYR A 52 -5.90 -10.52 -3.91
CA TYR A 52 -7.03 -10.77 -3.00
C TYR A 52 -7.41 -12.26 -3.08
N PRO A 53 -6.70 -13.15 -2.37
CA PRO A 53 -6.77 -14.59 -2.61
C PRO A 53 -8.14 -15.21 -2.32
N GLU A 54 -8.96 -14.58 -1.48
CA GLU A 54 -10.33 -15.05 -1.18
C GLU A 54 -11.35 -14.65 -2.26
N GLU A 55 -11.03 -13.65 -3.08
CA GLU A 55 -11.92 -13.16 -4.13
C GLU A 55 -11.49 -13.66 -5.52
N GLN A 56 -10.20 -13.55 -5.82
CA GLN A 56 -9.64 -13.84 -7.14
C GLN A 56 -8.28 -14.50 -7.01
N LYS A 57 -8.29 -15.83 -6.98
CA LYS A 57 -7.07 -16.62 -6.82
C LYS A 57 -6.15 -16.47 -8.03
N GLY A 58 -4.90 -16.08 -7.78
CA GLY A 58 -3.84 -15.96 -8.79
C GLY A 58 -3.88 -14.67 -9.62
N VAL A 59 -4.75 -13.73 -9.27
CA VAL A 59 -4.78 -12.39 -9.90
C VAL A 59 -4.03 -11.41 -9.01
N THR A 60 -3.03 -10.75 -9.59
CA THR A 60 -2.20 -9.75 -8.91
C THR A 60 -2.26 -8.43 -9.68
N THR A 61 -2.50 -7.34 -8.97
CA THR A 61 -2.45 -5.98 -9.49
C THR A 61 -1.16 -5.30 -9.04
N THR A 62 -0.55 -4.50 -9.90
CA THR A 62 0.68 -3.76 -9.59
C THR A 62 0.37 -2.28 -9.48
N TYR A 63 0.90 -1.65 -8.43
CA TYR A 63 0.83 -0.21 -8.18
C TYR A 63 2.24 0.38 -8.13
N LYS A 64 2.41 1.55 -8.73
CA LYS A 64 3.67 2.27 -8.94
C LYS A 64 3.56 3.71 -8.45
N GLU A 65 4.67 4.44 -8.48
CA GLU A 65 4.75 5.84 -8.05
C GLU A 65 3.55 6.70 -8.52
N GLY A 66 2.94 7.39 -7.57
CA GLY A 66 1.79 8.26 -7.78
C GLY A 66 0.44 7.55 -7.71
N GLU A 67 0.41 6.22 -7.79
CA GLU A 67 -0.81 5.43 -7.67
C GLU A 67 -1.20 5.22 -6.20
N ARG A 68 -2.50 5.12 -5.98
CA ARG A 68 -3.12 4.86 -4.69
C ARG A 68 -3.84 3.53 -4.73
N ILE A 69 -3.75 2.79 -3.63
CA ILE A 69 -4.61 1.63 -3.37
C ILE A 69 -5.28 1.77 -2.02
N ASP A 70 -6.60 1.57 -2.02
CA ASP A 70 -7.41 1.40 -0.82
C ASP A 70 -7.73 -0.09 -0.64
N VAL A 71 -7.61 -0.57 0.60
CA VAL A 71 -7.97 -1.93 1.01
C VAL A 71 -9.04 -1.84 2.08
N GLU A 72 -10.24 -2.34 1.76
CA GLU A 72 -11.39 -2.32 2.65
C GLU A 72 -11.13 -3.09 3.95
N ALA A 73 -11.80 -2.65 5.02
CA ALA A 73 -11.75 -3.32 6.32
C ALA A 73 -12.10 -4.81 6.20
N GLY A 74 -11.29 -5.67 6.82
CA GLY A 74 -11.45 -7.11 6.81
C GLY A 74 -11.06 -7.81 5.50
N ARG A 75 -10.74 -7.07 4.43
CA ARG A 75 -10.39 -7.66 3.14
C ARG A 75 -9.03 -8.35 3.20
N VAL A 76 -9.02 -9.67 2.98
CA VAL A 76 -7.78 -10.45 2.97
C VAL A 76 -6.98 -10.17 1.71
N HIS A 77 -5.74 -9.76 1.90
CA HIS A 77 -4.81 -9.44 0.82
C HIS A 77 -3.41 -9.96 1.10
N GLU A 78 -2.65 -10.15 0.02
CA GLU A 78 -1.27 -10.63 0.03
C GLU A 78 -0.42 -9.69 -0.84
N VAL A 79 0.77 -9.32 -0.35
CA VAL A 79 1.57 -8.24 -0.94
C VAL A 79 3.00 -8.70 -1.24
N TRP A 80 3.50 -8.34 -2.42
CA TRP A 80 4.91 -8.47 -2.81
C TRP A 80 5.48 -7.13 -3.21
N ILE A 81 6.70 -6.87 -2.78
CA ILE A 81 7.42 -5.64 -3.10
C ILE A 81 8.37 -5.91 -4.28
N GLY A 82 8.42 -4.97 -5.23
CA GLY A 82 9.28 -5.09 -6.40
C GLY A 82 10.77 -5.20 -6.08
N SER A 83 11.57 -5.52 -7.10
CA SER A 83 13.01 -5.76 -6.97
C SER A 83 13.83 -4.52 -6.59
N GLU A 84 13.25 -3.33 -6.64
CA GLU A 84 13.89 -2.07 -6.23
C GLU A 84 13.49 -1.63 -4.81
N GLY A 85 12.62 -2.39 -4.13
CA GLY A 85 11.95 -1.95 -2.92
C GLY A 85 10.72 -1.10 -3.24
N CYS A 86 10.09 -0.54 -2.20
CA CYS A 86 8.97 0.37 -2.36
C CYS A 86 8.84 1.30 -1.15
N THR A 87 8.65 2.60 -1.41
CA THR A 87 8.30 3.58 -0.37
C THR A 87 6.91 4.09 -0.63
N TYR A 88 6.08 4.13 0.41
CA TYR A 88 4.69 4.52 0.30
C TYR A 88 4.19 5.13 1.61
N VAL A 89 3.16 5.96 1.50
CA VAL A 89 2.45 6.51 2.67
C VAL A 89 1.28 5.61 2.99
N ILE A 90 1.19 5.17 4.24
CA ILE A 90 0.09 4.38 4.78
C ILE A 90 -0.85 5.32 5.52
N GLY A 91 -2.16 5.14 5.31
CA GLY A 91 -3.21 5.74 6.13
C GLY A 91 -4.10 4.66 6.74
N GLU A 92 -4.39 4.79 8.05
CA GLU A 92 -5.27 3.94 8.86
C GLU A 92 -6.26 4.75 9.71
#